data_AF-A0A4P9X5T5-F1
#
_entry.id   AF-A0A4P9X5T5-F1
#
_cell.length_a   1.000
_cell.length_b   1.000
_cell.length_c   1.000
_cell.angle_alpha   90.00
_cell.angle_beta   90.00
_cell.angle_gamma   90.00
#
_symmetry.space_group_name_H-M   'P 1'
#
loop_
_entity.id
_entity.type
_entity.pdbx_description
1 polymer ?
#
loop_
_entity_poly.entity_id
_entity_poly.type
_entity_poly.pdbx_seq_one_letter_code
_entity_poly.pdbx_strand_id
1 'polypeptide(L)' 'RTSMRDRTSKELAGYGQELTKQQAHVEKLIANGVDIHDVNKQKEVLGETEIMIPDCKKRLHAAYHDL' A
#
# COMPACT_ATOMS: atom_id res chain seq x y z
N ARG A 1 10.46 -17.93 16.96
CA ARG A 1 9.78 -17.96 15.64
C ARG A 1 8.73 -16.85 15.45
N THR A 2 8.23 -16.20 16.51
CA THR A 2 7.19 -15.16 16.44
C THR A 2 7.63 -13.81 15.85
N SER A 3 8.92 -13.47 15.93
CA SER A 3 9.42 -12.14 15.58
C SER A 3 9.30 -11.79 14.09
N MET A 4 9.35 -12.77 13.19
CA MET A 4 9.26 -12.52 11.74
C MET A 4 7.81 -12.25 11.32
N ARG A 5 6.87 -13.06 11.81
CA ARG A 5 5.42 -12.85 11.61
C ARG A 5 4.97 -11.47 12.11
N ASP A 6 5.40 -11.09 13.32
CA ASP A 6 5.00 -9.81 13.91
C ASP A 6 5.62 -8.61 13.17
N ARG A 7 6.81 -8.77 12.57
CA ARG A 7 7.42 -7.77 11.67
C ARG A 7 6.64 -7.63 10.37
N THR A 8 6.41 -8.73 9.66
CA THR A 8 5.67 -8.73 8.38
C THR A 8 4.23 -8.24 8.55
N SER A 9 3.58 -8.52 9.68
CA SER A 9 2.25 -7.99 9.97
C SER A 9 2.23 -6.48 10.19
N LYS A 10 3.27 -5.90 10.82
CA LYS A 10 3.40 -4.45 11.00
C LYS A 10 3.70 -3.73 9.69
N GLU A 11 4.57 -4.32 8.87
CA GLU A 11 4.85 -3.82 7.52
C GLU A 11 3.57 -3.75 6.68
N LEU A 12 2.78 -4.83 6.68
CA LEU A 12 1.52 -4.89 5.92
C LEU A 12 0.48 -3.87 6.42
N ALA A 13 0.41 -3.63 7.72
CA ALA A 13 -0.43 -2.59 8.29
C ALA A 13 0.05 -1.17 7.88
N GLY A 14 1.36 -0.93 7.86
CA GLY A 14 1.95 0.32 7.37
C GLY A 14 1.60 0.59 5.91
N TYR A 15 1.76 -0.40 5.03
CA TYR A 15 1.38 -0.29 3.62
C TYR A 15 -0.12 -0.02 3.43
N GLY A 16 -0.99 -0.66 4.22
CA GLY A 16 -2.43 -0.39 4.17
C GLY A 16 -2.79 1.05 4.55
N GLN A 17 -2.12 1.61 5.57
CA GLN A 17 -2.31 3.00 5.95
C GLN A 17 -1.78 3.97 4.89
N GLU A 18 -0.63 3.68 4.29
CA GLU A 18 -0.03 4.49 3.23
C GLU A 18 -0.91 4.52 1.98
N LEU A 19 -1.42 3.36 1.58
CA LEU A 19 -2.32 3.24 0.43
C LEU A 19 -3.62 4.01 0.66
N THR A 20 -4.21 3.91 1.85
CA THR A 20 -5.41 4.68 2.22
C THR A 20 -5.14 6.20 2.15
N LYS A 21 -3.96 6.66 2.62
CA LYS A 21 -3.58 8.07 2.56
C LYS A 21 -3.41 8.55 1.11
N GLN A 22 -2.75 7.75 0.26
CA GLN A 22 -2.55 8.08 -1.14
C GLN A 22 -3.87 8.08 -1.93
N GLN A 23 -4.77 7.12 -1.69
CA GLN A 23 -6.12 7.11 -2.26
C GLN A 23 -6.89 8.37 -1.88
N ALA A 24 -6.94 8.71 -0.58
CA ALA A 24 -7.60 9.91 -0.11
C ALA A 24 -6.96 11.20 -0.67
N HIS A 25 -5.66 11.19 -0.95
CA HIS A 25 -4.99 12.30 -1.61
C HIS A 25 -5.42 12.43 -3.07
N VAL A 26 -5.44 11.35 -3.85
CA VAL A 26 -5.94 11.33 -5.24
C VAL A 26 -7.39 11.80 -5.31
N GLU A 27 -8.26 11.31 -4.43
CA GLU A 27 -9.66 11.74 -4.35
C GLU A 27 -9.79 13.23 -4.07
N LYS A 28 -8.97 13.77 -3.16
CA LYS A 28 -8.92 15.22 -2.89
C LYS A 28 -8.45 16.01 -4.11
N LEU A 29 -7.45 15.55 -4.85
CA LEU A 29 -6.98 16.21 -6.06
C LEU A 29 -8.10 16.26 -7.11
N ILE A 30 -8.83 15.17 -7.28
CA ILE A 30 -10.00 15.10 -8.19
C ILE A 30 -11.11 16.05 -7.71
N ALA A 31 -11.44 16.03 -6.42
CA ALA A 31 -12.49 16.87 -5.85
C ALA A 31 -12.16 18.37 -5.92
N ASN A 32 -10.88 18.72 -5.80
CA ASN A 32 -10.39 20.09 -5.91
C ASN A 32 -10.28 20.57 -7.37
N GLY A 33 -10.59 19.71 -8.36
CA GLY A 33 -10.46 20.04 -9.78
C GLY A 33 -9.02 20.31 -10.21
N VAL A 34 -8.05 19.65 -9.55
CA VAL A 34 -6.64 19.73 -9.93
C VAL A 34 -6.45 19.16 -11.34
N ASP A 35 -5.45 19.67 -12.05
CA ASP A 35 -5.15 19.26 -13.41
C ASP A 35 -5.02 17.74 -13.54
N ILE A 36 -5.52 17.21 -14.64
CA ILE A 36 -5.58 15.77 -14.87
C ILE A 36 -4.18 15.15 -14.98
N HIS A 37 -3.18 15.91 -15.42
CA HIS A 37 -1.79 15.46 -15.46
C HIS A 37 -1.25 15.21 -14.04
N ASP A 38 -1.51 16.12 -13.12
CA ASP A 38 -1.11 15.98 -11.72
C ASP A 38 -1.86 14.83 -11.02
N VAL A 39 -3.16 14.68 -11.30
CA VAL A 39 -3.96 13.56 -10.80
C VAL A 39 -3.44 12.22 -11.34
N ASN A 40 -3.10 12.13 -12.62
CA ASN A 40 -2.57 10.92 -13.23
C ASN A 40 -1.20 10.55 -12.66
N LYS A 41 -0.32 11.54 -12.47
CA LYS A 41 0.96 11.32 -11.80
C LYS A 41 0.78 10.77 -10.39
N GLN A 42 -0.18 11.29 -9.63
CA GLN A 42 -0.46 10.78 -8.30
C GLN A 42 -1.08 9.37 -8.31
N LYS A 43 -1.84 9.01 -9.35
CA LYS A 43 -2.34 7.64 -9.58
C LYS A 43 -1.23 6.66 -9.94
N GLU A 44 -0.20 7.08 -10.68
CA GLU A 44 0.98 6.25 -10.95
C GLU A 44 1.70 5.90 -9.64
N VAL A 45 1.93 6.90 -8.78
CA VAL A 45 2.52 6.69 -7.43
C VAL A 45 1.68 5.74 -6.57
N LEU A 46 0.35 5.84 -6.65
CA LEU A 46 -0.56 4.92 -5.97
C LEU A 46 -0.41 3.49 -6.50
N GLY A 47 -0.33 3.32 -7.83
CA GLY A 47 -0.14 2.02 -8.48
C GLY A 47 1.19 1.36 -8.09
N GLU A 48 2.28 2.13 -8.00
CA GLU A 48 3.57 1.63 -7.51
C GLU A 48 3.47 1.10 -6.06
N THR A 49 2.72 1.80 -5.21
CA THR A 49 2.47 1.39 -3.82
C THR A 49 1.59 0.13 -3.74
N GLU A 50 0.62 -0.02 -4.66
CA GLU A 50 -0.21 -1.23 -4.78
C GLU A 50 0.59 -2.47 -5.20
N ILE A 51 1.61 -2.32 -6.05
CA ILE A 51 2.45 -3.44 -6.52
C ILE A 51 3.25 -4.09 -5.36
N MET A 52 3.49 -3.37 -4.27
CA MET A 52 4.28 -3.85 -3.12
C MET A 52 3.47 -4.73 -2.14
N ILE A 53 2.15 -4.59 -2.12
CA ILE A 53 1.26 -5.31 -1.18
C ILE A 53 1.17 -6.82 -1.46
N PRO A 54 1.05 -7.28 -2.72
CA PRO A 54 1.00 -8.72 -3.04
C PRO A 54 2.22 -9.49 -2.54
N ASP A 55 3.42 -8.90 -2.62
CA ASP A 55 4.66 -9.51 -2.15
C ASP A 55 4.68 -9.64 -0.62
N CYS A 56 4.29 -8.58 0.10
CA CYS A 56 4.15 -8.62 1.56
C CYS A 56 3.11 -9.66 2.02
N LYS A 57 1.97 -9.75 1.32
CA LYS A 57 0.94 -10.77 1.59
C LYS A 57 1.47 -12.19 1.36
N LYS A 58 2.23 -12.42 0.28
CA LYS A 58 2.86 -13.72 0.00
C LYS A 58 3.87 -14.10 1.09
N ARG A 59 4.74 -13.17 1.51
CA ARG A 59 5.70 -13.40 2.60
C ARG A 59 5.01 -13.70 3.93
N LEU A 60 3.94 -12.99 4.25
CA LEU A 60 3.13 -13.26 5.44
C LEU A 60 2.51 -14.67 5.38
N HIS A 61 1.91 -15.04 4.23
CA HIS A 61 1.30 -16.35 4.05
C HIS A 61 2.34 -17.49 4.15
N ALA A 62 3.53 -17.30 3.56
CA ALA A 62 4.63 -18.23 3.69
C ALA A 62 5.10 -18.36 5.16
N ALA A 63 5.23 -17.25 5.89
CA ALA A 63 5.58 -17.27 7.31
C ALA A 63 4.50 -17.92 8.20
N TYR A 64 3.22 -17.92 7.77
CA TYR A 64 2.13 -18.66 8.42
C TYR A 64 2.17 -20.15 8.10
N HIS A 65 2.62 -20.54 6.91
CA HIS A 65 2.74 -21.94 6.48
C HIS A 65 4.04 -22.63 6.90
N ASP A 66 5.08 -21.87 7.25
CA ASP A 66 6.37 -22.37 7.76
C ASP A 66 6.34 -22.71 9.27
N LEU A 67 5.15 -22.78 9.88
CA LEU A 67 4.93 -23.12 11.28
C LEU A 67 4.83 -24.63 11.51
#